data_AF-W0T7R4-F1
#
_entry.id   AF-W0T7R4-F1
#
_cell.length_a   1.000
_cell.length_b   1.000
_cell.length_c   1.000
_cell.angle_alpha   90.00
_cell.angle_beta   90.00
_cell.angle_gamma   90.00
#
_symmetry.space_group_name_H-M   'P 1'
#
loop_
_entity.id
_entity.type
_entity.pdbx_description
1 polymer ?
#
loop_
_entity_poly.entity_id
_entity_poly.type
_entity_poly.pdbx_seq_one_letter_code
_entity_poly.pdbx_strand_id
1 'polypeptide(L)'
;MSFAGTLLCCGVGGLIFKYGDQKHEKVELPEEMGIQDYTIGFAQKQFSVVKGRFDDALKSILPGFSTPGLYLYPFRAYWEVLKTPEYWKSTIPIMILYGILYILVTVVYALSILPVYTPISVFLGPLGLLVAWVHMFLHTNMLTMMSIRMSQMNTFTMSQALKLRKIEQGVVASEIQTGTDQPVKYYYSVWSRYYLLNHLPWKMGEYLLGFVVLCVLLAFSAIPIVGPIGFNVLVSPVITRIYWAPYLRFRNVNNLEREQRFYKNFGHYTAFGATAALVESIPVVSAFAYAAHAIAICDWAQEEPLVLP
;
A
#
# COMPACT_ATOMS: atom_id res chain seq x y z
N MET A 1 -22.53 -5.28 -1.02
CA MET A 1 -21.06 -5.43 -1.14
C MET A 1 -20.57 -6.58 -0.28
N SER A 2 -20.77 -7.78 -0.81
CA SER A 2 -20.03 -8.96 -0.38
C SER A 2 -18.54 -8.63 -0.33
N PHE A 3 -17.77 -9.41 0.41
CA PHE A 3 -16.31 -9.44 0.34
C PHE A 3 -15.77 -9.30 -1.11
N ALA A 4 -16.46 -9.88 -2.09
CA ALA A 4 -16.18 -9.74 -3.51
C ALA A 4 -16.28 -8.29 -4.04
N GLY A 5 -17.25 -7.49 -3.59
CA GLY A 5 -17.38 -6.08 -3.98
C GLY A 5 -16.20 -5.22 -3.51
N THR A 6 -15.76 -5.40 -2.26
CA THR A 6 -14.55 -4.73 -1.75
C THR A 6 -13.31 -5.17 -2.53
N LEU A 7 -13.17 -6.46 -2.83
CA LEU A 7 -12.09 -6.96 -3.68
C LEU A 7 -12.12 -6.36 -5.08
N LEU A 8 -13.32 -6.18 -5.66
CA LEU A 8 -13.48 -5.58 -6.98
C LEU A 8 -13.05 -4.10 -6.96
N CYS A 9 -13.48 -3.33 -5.97
CA CYS A 9 -13.02 -1.95 -5.77
C CYS A 9 -11.50 -1.88 -5.57
N CYS A 10 -10.93 -2.78 -4.76
CA CYS A 10 -9.49 -2.89 -4.58
C CYS A 10 -8.76 -3.29 -5.87
N GLY A 11 -9.36 -4.16 -6.69
CA GLY A 11 -8.82 -4.58 -7.98
C GLY A 11 -8.78 -3.43 -8.98
N VAL A 12 -9.87 -2.66 -9.10
CA VAL A 12 -9.93 -1.46 -9.96
C VAL A 12 -8.94 -0.41 -9.47
N GLY A 13 -8.92 -0.11 -8.16
CA GLY A 13 -7.93 0.79 -7.56
C GLY A 13 -6.50 0.31 -7.81
N GLY A 14 -6.24 -0.98 -7.65
CA GLY A 14 -4.94 -1.60 -7.91
C GLY A 14 -4.50 -1.49 -9.38
N LEU A 15 -5.43 -1.55 -10.34
CA LEU A 15 -5.14 -1.29 -11.75
C LEU A 15 -4.77 0.17 -12.00
N ILE A 16 -5.53 1.11 -11.44
CA ILE A 16 -5.23 2.55 -11.50
C ILE A 16 -3.86 2.83 -10.87
N PHE A 17 -3.60 2.29 -9.67
CA PHE A 17 -2.31 2.38 -9.02
C PHE A 17 -1.19 1.85 -9.90
N LYS A 18 -1.39 0.69 -10.53
CA LYS A 18 -0.34 0.00 -11.28
C LYS A 18 -0.05 0.61 -12.64
N TYR A 19 -1.04 1.18 -13.33
CA TYR A 19 -0.90 1.65 -14.72
C TYR A 19 -1.11 3.16 -14.91
N GLY A 20 -1.62 3.87 -13.91
CA GLY A 20 -1.79 5.32 -13.96
C GLY A 20 -0.48 6.09 -13.82
N ASP A 21 -0.37 7.20 -14.55
CA ASP A 21 0.68 8.22 -14.47
C ASP A 21 2.12 7.72 -14.69
N GLN A 22 2.34 6.82 -15.66
CA GLN A 22 3.67 6.27 -15.98
C GLN A 22 3.87 6.08 -17.49
N LYS A 23 5.08 6.38 -17.98
CA LYS A 23 5.53 5.97 -19.31
C LYS A 23 5.84 4.48 -19.31
N HIS A 24 5.49 3.80 -20.40
CA HIS A 24 5.71 2.37 -20.54
C HIS A 24 6.81 2.13 -21.56
N GLU A 25 7.95 1.59 -21.10
CA GLU A 25 9.08 1.28 -21.96
C GLU A 25 9.25 -0.24 -22.09
N LYS A 26 9.48 -0.67 -23.32
CA LYS A 26 9.67 -2.08 -23.64
C LYS A 26 11.08 -2.48 -23.22
N VAL A 27 11.19 -3.53 -22.41
CA VAL A 27 12.50 -4.14 -22.10
C VAL A 27 13.03 -4.82 -23.36
N GLU A 28 14.21 -4.43 -23.80
CA GLU A 28 14.94 -5.12 -24.85
C GLU A 28 15.32 -6.51 -24.36
N LEU A 29 14.92 -7.52 -25.13
CA LEU A 29 15.27 -8.90 -24.83
C LEU A 29 16.69 -9.14 -25.32
N PRO A 30 17.53 -9.89 -24.59
CA PRO A 30 18.81 -10.32 -25.12
C PRO A 30 18.58 -11.07 -26.44
N GLU A 31 19.17 -10.57 -27.52
CA GLU A 31 19.16 -11.27 -28.81
C GLU A 31 20.02 -12.53 -28.67
N GLU A 32 19.42 -13.70 -28.96
CA GLU A 32 20.08 -15.01 -29.02
C GLU A 32 20.53 -15.64 -27.69
N MET A 33 19.58 -16.09 -26.87
CA MET A 33 19.83 -17.12 -25.85
C MET A 33 19.25 -18.47 -26.30
N GLY A 34 20.00 -19.55 -26.14
CA GLY A 34 19.51 -20.91 -26.44
C GLY A 34 18.28 -21.29 -25.61
N ILE A 35 17.50 -22.28 -26.05
CA ILE A 35 16.23 -22.67 -25.39
C ILE A 35 16.41 -23.00 -23.89
N GLN A 36 17.56 -23.58 -23.52
CA GLN A 36 17.92 -23.87 -22.13
C GLN A 36 18.15 -22.58 -21.31
N ASP A 37 18.92 -21.64 -21.84
CA ASP A 37 19.16 -20.33 -21.21
C ASP A 37 17.88 -19.49 -21.13
N TYR A 38 16.99 -19.69 -22.10
CA TYR A 38 15.72 -18.98 -22.17
C TYR A 38 14.78 -19.30 -21.01
N THR A 39 14.74 -20.56 -20.56
CA THR A 39 13.75 -21.05 -19.56
C THR A 39 14.39 -21.31 -18.20
N ILE A 40 15.43 -22.15 -18.17
CA ILE A 40 16.15 -22.51 -16.94
C ILE A 40 16.95 -21.31 -16.43
N GLY A 41 17.65 -20.61 -17.33
CA GLY A 41 18.40 -19.40 -16.98
C GLY A 41 17.50 -18.28 -16.45
N PHE A 42 16.29 -18.12 -17.01
CA PHE A 42 15.29 -17.22 -16.48
C PHE A 42 14.88 -17.59 -15.04
N ALA A 43 14.51 -18.84 -14.80
CA ALA A 43 14.08 -19.29 -13.48
C ALA A 43 15.19 -19.16 -12.43
N GLN A 44 16.43 -19.51 -12.79
CA GLN A 44 17.60 -19.32 -11.92
C GLN A 44 17.85 -17.85 -11.60
N LYS A 45 17.75 -16.96 -12.60
CA LYS A 45 17.88 -15.51 -12.41
C LYS A 45 16.75 -14.95 -11.54
N GLN A 46 15.52 -15.40 -11.72
CA GLN A 46 14.41 -14.97 -10.85
C GLN A 46 14.62 -15.47 -9.42
N PHE A 47 15.06 -16.72 -9.25
CA PHE A 47 15.32 -17.29 -7.93
C PHE A 47 16.46 -16.55 -7.21
N SER A 48 17.54 -16.19 -7.91
CA SER A 48 18.63 -15.40 -7.33
C SER A 48 18.18 -14.00 -6.93
N VAL A 49 17.33 -13.35 -7.75
CA VAL A 49 16.72 -12.05 -7.42
C VAL A 49 15.81 -12.16 -6.19
N VAL A 50 14.95 -13.19 -6.11
CA VAL A 50 14.07 -13.42 -4.95
C VAL A 50 14.89 -13.67 -3.69
N LYS A 51 15.93 -14.50 -3.79
CA LYS A 51 16.84 -14.78 -2.67
C LYS A 51 17.54 -13.50 -2.20
N GLY A 52 18.09 -12.71 -3.11
CA GLY A 52 18.74 -11.43 -2.79
C GLY A 52 17.79 -10.45 -2.10
N ARG A 53 16.55 -10.34 -2.59
CA ARG A 53 15.50 -9.51 -1.97
C ARG A 53 15.11 -9.98 -0.58
N PHE A 54 15.06 -11.30 -0.38
CA PHE A 54 14.79 -11.88 0.93
C PHE A 54 15.92 -11.59 1.91
N ASP A 55 17.17 -11.74 1.48
CA ASP A 55 18.36 -11.43 2.29
C ASP A 55 18.40 -9.93 2.65
N ASP A 56 18.11 -9.04 1.69
CA ASP A 56 18.03 -7.59 1.92
C ASP A 56 16.89 -7.24 2.91
N ALA A 57 15.73 -7.86 2.76
CA ALA A 57 14.60 -7.67 3.67
C ALA A 57 14.97 -8.11 5.09
N LEU A 58 15.57 -9.29 5.27
CA LEU A 58 15.99 -9.78 6.58
C LEU A 58 17.04 -8.88 7.23
N LYS A 59 18.04 -8.45 6.46
CA LYS A 59 19.11 -7.55 6.97
C LYS A 59 18.57 -6.20 7.40
N SER A 60 17.51 -5.71 6.76
CA SER A 60 16.95 -4.38 7.06
C SER A 60 15.95 -4.37 8.22
N ILE A 61 15.41 -5.52 8.66
CA ILE A 61 14.45 -5.60 9.77
C ILE A 61 15.02 -4.99 11.04
N LEU A 62 16.10 -5.56 11.58
CA LEU A 62 16.62 -5.15 12.89
C LEU A 62 17.05 -3.66 12.92
N PRO A 63 17.81 -3.15 11.93
CA PRO A 63 18.13 -1.72 11.86
C PRO A 63 16.89 -0.84 11.70
N GLY A 64 15.93 -1.27 10.87
CA GLY A 64 14.71 -0.51 10.60
C GLY A 64 13.84 -0.33 11.84
N PHE A 65 13.68 -1.38 12.65
CA PHE A 65 12.96 -1.30 13.92
C PHE A 65 13.73 -0.52 15.00
N SER A 66 15.06 -0.50 14.92
CA SER A 66 15.91 0.19 15.89
C SER A 66 16.12 1.66 15.54
N THR A 67 15.68 2.13 14.37
CA THR A 67 15.90 3.51 13.94
C THR A 67 14.95 4.44 14.70
N PRO A 68 15.47 5.32 15.57
CA PRO A 68 14.64 6.19 16.37
C PRO A 68 13.89 7.20 15.48
N GLY A 69 12.61 7.43 15.77
CA GLY A 69 11.83 8.49 15.12
C GLY A 69 10.88 8.03 14.00
N LEU A 70 11.09 6.86 13.36
CA LEU A 70 10.16 6.41 12.29
C LEU A 70 8.74 6.19 12.78
N TYR A 71 8.59 5.69 14.00
CA TYR A 71 7.31 5.52 14.67
C TYR A 71 6.58 6.85 14.93
N LEU A 72 7.30 7.97 14.97
CA LEU A 72 6.74 9.27 15.32
C LEU A 72 6.20 10.04 14.12
N TYR A 73 6.68 9.79 12.89
CA TYR A 73 6.21 10.53 11.71
C TYR A 73 4.69 10.47 11.52
N PRO A 74 4.01 9.30 11.61
CA PRO A 74 2.55 9.24 11.48
C PRO A 74 1.83 10.16 12.48
N PHE A 75 2.29 10.22 13.73
CA PHE A 75 1.70 11.05 14.77
C PHE A 75 2.02 12.53 14.60
N ARG A 76 3.26 12.87 14.23
CA ARG A 76 3.68 14.26 13.98
C ARG A 76 2.87 14.86 12.84
N ALA A 77 2.76 14.15 11.72
CA ALA A 77 2.00 14.62 10.57
C ALA A 77 0.50 14.72 10.87
N TYR A 78 -0.04 13.80 11.69
CA TYR A 78 -1.43 13.90 12.16
C TYR A 78 -1.67 15.23 12.89
N TRP A 79 -0.78 15.57 13.81
CA TRP A 79 -0.89 16.82 14.56
C TRP A 79 -0.69 18.06 13.68
N GLU A 80 0.16 17.97 12.66
CA GLU A 80 0.38 19.05 11.71
C GLU A 80 -0.85 19.33 10.84
N VAL A 81 -1.51 18.29 10.30
CA VAL A 81 -2.74 18.49 9.51
C VAL A 81 -3.80 19.19 10.34
N LEU A 82 -3.89 18.90 11.65
CA LEU A 82 -4.84 19.56 12.53
C LEU A 82 -4.52 21.05 12.74
N LYS A 83 -3.22 21.40 12.77
CA LYS A 83 -2.75 22.76 13.01
C LYS A 83 -2.75 23.65 11.77
N THR A 84 -2.61 23.07 10.59
CA THR A 84 -2.36 23.80 9.33
C THR A 84 -3.60 23.68 8.43
N PRO A 85 -4.50 24.69 8.40
CA PRO A 85 -5.78 24.63 7.69
C PRO A 85 -5.65 24.43 6.18
N GLU A 86 -4.50 24.78 5.60
CA GLU A 86 -4.23 24.62 4.18
C GLU A 86 -4.43 23.16 3.74
N TYR A 87 -3.98 22.19 4.54
CA TYR A 87 -4.11 20.75 4.24
C TYR A 87 -5.57 20.27 4.22
N TRP A 88 -6.50 21.00 4.82
CA TRP A 88 -7.90 20.60 4.90
C TRP A 88 -8.57 20.58 3.52
N LYS A 89 -8.08 21.41 2.59
CA LYS A 89 -8.57 21.44 1.20
C LYS A 89 -8.43 20.10 0.49
N SER A 90 -7.33 19.37 0.73
CA SER A 90 -7.13 18.02 0.17
C SER A 90 -7.65 16.92 1.09
N THR A 91 -7.67 17.15 2.41
CA THR A 91 -8.08 16.14 3.41
C THR A 91 -9.61 15.94 3.48
N ILE A 92 -10.40 17.01 3.43
CA ILE A 92 -11.87 16.94 3.55
C ILE A 92 -12.50 16.05 2.46
N PRO A 93 -12.17 16.18 1.16
CA PRO A 93 -12.72 15.30 0.12
C PRO A 93 -12.43 13.82 0.38
N ILE A 94 -11.23 13.49 0.88
CA ILE A 94 -10.85 12.12 1.25
C ILE A 94 -11.71 11.63 2.42
N MET A 95 -11.93 12.46 3.44
CA MET A 95 -12.78 12.13 4.58
C MET A 95 -14.24 11.88 4.16
N ILE A 96 -14.78 12.71 3.27
CA ILE A 96 -16.14 12.54 2.74
C ILE A 96 -16.24 11.20 2.00
N LEU A 97 -15.31 10.92 1.09
CA LEU A 97 -15.33 9.65 0.36
C LEU A 97 -15.15 8.45 1.29
N TYR A 98 -14.25 8.54 2.26
CA TYR A 98 -14.09 7.53 3.29
C TYR A 98 -15.39 7.28 4.04
N GLY A 99 -16.08 8.34 4.49
CA GLY A 99 -17.35 8.21 5.21
C GLY A 99 -18.40 7.49 4.38
N ILE A 100 -18.54 7.84 3.10
CA ILE A 100 -19.48 7.19 2.18
C ILE A 100 -19.12 5.70 2.01
N LEU A 101 -17.85 5.38 1.74
CA LEU A 101 -17.41 3.99 1.59
C LEU A 101 -17.57 3.20 2.89
N TYR A 102 -17.26 3.81 4.04
CA TYR A 102 -17.38 3.18 5.35
C TYR A 102 -18.82 2.83 5.70
N ILE A 103 -19.76 3.76 5.51
CA ILE A 103 -21.20 3.52 5.71
C ILE A 103 -21.65 2.37 4.80
N LEU A 104 -21.29 2.41 3.53
CA LEU A 104 -21.70 1.43 2.54
C LEU A 104 -21.15 0.02 2.86
N VAL A 105 -19.86 -0.09 3.20
CA VAL A 105 -19.24 -1.35 3.62
C VAL A 105 -19.87 -1.86 4.93
N THR A 106 -20.13 -0.96 5.88
CA THR A 106 -20.74 -1.31 7.18
C THR A 106 -22.16 -1.84 7.03
N VAL A 107 -23.01 -1.18 6.22
CA VAL A 107 -24.37 -1.66 5.95
C VAL A 107 -24.34 -3.07 5.38
N VAL A 108 -23.44 -3.33 4.43
CA VAL A 108 -23.42 -4.68 3.84
C VAL A 108 -22.85 -5.71 4.81
N TYR A 109 -21.79 -5.36 5.54
CA TYR A 109 -21.24 -6.24 6.56
C TYR A 109 -22.31 -6.60 7.61
N ALA A 110 -23.07 -5.61 8.07
CA ALA A 110 -24.15 -5.80 9.04
C ALA A 110 -25.25 -6.75 8.52
N LEU A 111 -25.57 -6.69 7.22
CA LEU A 111 -26.58 -7.56 6.62
C LEU A 111 -26.07 -8.97 6.30
N SER A 112 -24.78 -9.14 6.02
CA SER A 112 -24.23 -10.40 5.50
C SER A 112 -23.39 -11.18 6.51
N ILE A 113 -22.50 -10.51 7.24
CA ILE A 113 -21.48 -11.15 8.08
C ILE A 113 -21.86 -11.09 9.56
N LEU A 114 -22.46 -9.99 10.03
CA LEU A 114 -22.86 -9.86 11.44
C LEU A 114 -23.77 -11.01 11.94
N PRO A 115 -24.74 -11.53 11.17
CA PRO A 115 -25.54 -12.68 11.59
C PRO A 115 -24.69 -13.92 11.91
N VAL A 116 -23.55 -14.11 11.23
CA VAL A 116 -22.64 -15.25 11.46
C VAL A 116 -21.99 -15.17 12.84
N TYR A 117 -21.83 -13.97 13.41
CA TYR A 117 -21.27 -13.76 14.75
C TYR A 117 -22.32 -13.79 15.87
N THR A 118 -23.63 -13.85 15.54
CA THR A 118 -24.70 -13.94 16.54
C THR A 118 -24.61 -15.18 17.45
N PRO A 119 -24.13 -16.37 17.04
CA PRO A 119 -23.97 -17.48 17.97
C PRO A 119 -23.02 -17.17 19.14
N ILE A 120 -22.07 -16.23 18.99
CA ILE A 120 -21.19 -15.80 20.08
C ILE A 120 -22.00 -15.16 21.22
N SER A 121 -23.11 -14.48 20.93
CA SER A 121 -23.97 -13.91 21.97
C SER A 121 -24.77 -14.98 22.72
N VAL A 122 -24.93 -16.18 22.18
CA VAL A 122 -25.54 -17.30 22.91
C VAL A 122 -24.61 -17.77 24.04
N PHE A 123 -23.30 -17.80 23.80
CA PHE A 123 -22.32 -18.24 24.80
C PHE A 123 -21.95 -17.15 25.82
N LEU A 124 -21.79 -15.91 25.36
CA LEU A 124 -21.32 -14.78 26.19
C LEU A 124 -22.44 -13.82 26.62
N GLY A 125 -23.69 -14.09 26.25
CA GLY A 125 -24.82 -13.21 26.52
C GLY A 125 -24.67 -11.83 25.85
N PRO A 126 -25.09 -10.75 26.52
CA PRO A 126 -24.98 -9.38 26.00
C PRO A 126 -23.55 -8.95 25.64
N LEU A 127 -22.54 -9.48 26.34
CA LEU A 127 -21.14 -9.18 26.04
C LEU A 127 -20.73 -9.69 24.66
N GLY A 128 -21.26 -10.83 24.23
CA GLY A 128 -21.00 -11.36 22.88
C GLY A 128 -21.50 -10.44 21.78
N LEU A 129 -22.62 -9.74 22.01
CA LEU A 129 -23.16 -8.75 21.07
C LEU A 129 -22.27 -7.50 20.99
N LEU A 130 -21.76 -7.02 22.13
CA LEU A 130 -20.80 -5.91 22.15
C LEU A 130 -19.51 -6.27 21.40
N VAL A 131 -18.97 -7.48 21.61
CA VAL A 131 -17.78 -7.96 20.88
C VAL A 131 -18.05 -8.03 19.38
N ALA A 132 -19.21 -8.54 18.96
CA ALA A 132 -19.59 -8.60 17.55
C ALA A 132 -19.71 -7.20 16.91
N TRP A 133 -20.25 -6.21 17.64
CA TRP A 133 -20.31 -4.83 17.17
C TRP A 133 -18.94 -4.18 17.03
N VAL A 134 -18.08 -4.31 18.05
CA VAL A 134 -16.71 -3.79 18.00
C VAL A 134 -15.94 -4.45 16.85
N HIS A 135 -16.06 -5.78 16.70
CA HIS A 135 -15.45 -6.49 15.60
C HIS A 135 -15.95 -6.01 14.23
N MET A 136 -17.27 -5.81 14.07
CA MET A 136 -17.85 -5.24 12.87
C MET A 136 -17.21 -3.89 12.52
N PHE A 137 -17.14 -2.94 13.46
CA PHE A 137 -16.58 -1.62 13.21
C PHE A 137 -15.10 -1.66 12.82
N LEU A 138 -14.31 -2.54 13.44
CA LEU A 138 -12.89 -2.72 13.12
C LEU A 138 -12.70 -3.39 11.75
N HIS A 139 -13.49 -4.42 11.45
CA HIS A 139 -13.40 -5.17 10.21
C HIS A 139 -13.85 -4.33 9.00
N THR A 140 -14.95 -3.58 9.14
CA THR A 140 -15.41 -2.66 8.09
C THR A 140 -14.41 -1.54 7.85
N ASN A 141 -13.76 -1.01 8.90
CA ASN A 141 -12.72 0.00 8.78
C ASN A 141 -11.51 -0.55 8.01
N MET A 142 -11.04 -1.74 8.38
CA MET A 142 -9.96 -2.44 7.67
C MET A 142 -10.25 -2.58 6.17
N LEU A 143 -11.45 -3.05 5.80
CA LEU A 143 -11.88 -3.21 4.41
C LEU A 143 -11.99 -1.88 3.65
N THR A 144 -12.53 -0.84 4.29
CA THR A 144 -12.63 0.50 3.70
C THR A 144 -11.25 1.12 3.48
N MET A 145 -10.34 1.00 4.46
CA MET A 145 -8.98 1.49 4.35
C MET A 145 -8.20 0.77 3.24
N MET A 146 -8.38 -0.54 3.08
CA MET A 146 -7.79 -1.28 1.96
C MET A 146 -8.26 -0.71 0.61
N SER A 147 -9.55 -0.37 0.49
CA SER A 147 -10.12 0.21 -0.73
C SER A 147 -9.57 1.61 -1.03
N ILE A 148 -9.49 2.48 -0.02
CA ILE A 148 -8.99 3.85 -0.17
C ILE A 148 -7.49 3.89 -0.46
N ARG A 149 -6.68 3.04 0.17
CA ARG A 149 -5.24 2.96 -0.11
C ARG A 149 -4.96 2.63 -1.58
N MET A 150 -5.77 1.77 -2.18
CA MET A 150 -5.65 1.41 -3.59
C MET A 150 -6.10 2.53 -4.55
N SER A 151 -6.92 3.49 -4.11
CA SER A 151 -7.35 4.60 -4.98
C SER A 151 -6.32 5.73 -5.13
N GLN A 152 -5.23 5.72 -4.34
CA GLN A 152 -4.13 6.70 -4.41
C GLN A 152 -4.53 8.17 -4.24
N MET A 153 -5.66 8.43 -3.59
CA MET A 153 -6.12 9.81 -3.37
C MET A 153 -5.19 10.64 -2.47
N ASN A 154 -4.31 9.99 -1.71
CA ASN A 154 -3.26 10.65 -0.93
C ASN A 154 -2.26 11.45 -1.80
N THR A 155 -2.20 11.18 -3.12
CA THR A 155 -1.35 11.91 -4.09
C THR A 155 -1.66 13.40 -4.08
N PHE A 156 -2.93 13.80 -3.92
CA PHE A 156 -3.32 15.20 -3.84
C PHE A 156 -2.76 15.88 -2.58
N THR A 157 -2.91 15.23 -1.42
CA THR A 157 -2.37 15.74 -0.15
C THR A 157 -0.85 15.80 -0.16
N MET A 158 -0.18 14.78 -0.73
CA MET A 158 1.27 14.76 -0.94
C MET A 158 1.71 15.96 -1.78
N SER A 159 1.07 16.20 -2.93
CA SER A 159 1.40 17.34 -3.82
C SER A 159 1.24 18.68 -3.11
N GLN A 160 0.23 18.81 -2.24
CA GLN A 160 0.02 20.02 -1.45
C GLN A 160 1.10 20.20 -0.39
N ALA A 161 1.52 19.13 0.28
CA ALA A 161 2.61 19.13 1.25
C ALA A 161 3.95 19.56 0.64
N LEU A 162 4.28 19.02 -0.54
CA LEU A 162 5.49 19.41 -1.27
C LEU A 162 5.48 20.90 -1.63
N LYS A 163 4.32 21.44 -2.06
CA LYS A 163 4.16 22.88 -2.37
C LYS A 163 4.31 23.77 -1.14
N LEU A 164 3.62 23.44 -0.04
CA LEU A 164 3.62 24.26 1.18
C LEU A 164 5.00 24.31 1.83
N ARG A 165 5.73 23.19 1.81
CA ARG A 165 7.04 23.07 2.45
C ARG A 165 8.21 23.48 1.57
N LYS A 166 7.94 23.90 0.32
CA LYS A 166 8.95 24.31 -0.67
C LYS A 166 10.06 23.26 -0.86
N ILE A 167 9.75 21.98 -0.65
CA ILE A 167 10.75 20.89 -0.58
C ILE A 167 11.47 20.73 -1.91
N GLU A 168 10.81 21.06 -3.02
CA GLU A 168 11.47 21.21 -4.31
C GLU A 168 10.58 22.04 -5.24
N GLN A 169 10.88 23.34 -5.38
CA GLN A 169 10.33 24.17 -6.46
C GLN A 169 10.75 23.65 -7.85
N GLY A 170 11.73 22.75 -7.95
CA GLY A 170 12.18 22.12 -9.21
C GLY A 170 11.51 20.77 -9.56
N VAL A 171 10.92 20.06 -8.60
CA VAL A 171 10.29 18.72 -8.82
C VAL A 171 8.78 18.84 -9.01
N VAL A 172 8.14 19.80 -8.34
CA VAL A 172 6.70 20.05 -8.51
C VAL A 172 6.39 20.99 -9.68
N ALA A 173 7.33 21.88 -10.05
CA ALA A 173 7.14 22.82 -11.16
C ALA A 173 7.41 22.20 -12.54
N SER A 174 8.28 21.20 -12.65
CA SER A 174 8.58 20.55 -13.92
C SER A 174 7.47 19.60 -14.38
N GLU A 175 6.77 18.90 -13.48
CA GLU A 175 5.75 17.90 -13.86
C GLU A 175 4.32 18.41 -13.97
N ILE A 176 3.93 19.47 -13.23
CA ILE A 176 2.57 20.01 -13.34
C ILE A 176 2.42 20.91 -14.60
N GLN A 177 3.52 21.43 -15.16
CA GLN A 177 3.48 22.36 -16.30
C GLN A 177 4.16 21.87 -17.59
N THR A 178 5.01 20.84 -17.55
CA THR A 178 5.73 20.33 -18.72
C THR A 178 5.78 18.81 -18.69
N GLY A 179 4.87 18.15 -19.43
CA GLY A 179 4.75 16.67 -19.47
C GLY A 179 5.93 15.92 -20.11
N THR A 180 7.16 16.35 -19.89
CA THR A 180 8.37 15.84 -20.53
C THR A 180 8.98 14.64 -19.84
N ASP A 181 8.92 14.51 -18.50
CA ASP A 181 9.42 13.34 -17.78
C ASP A 181 8.33 12.72 -16.91
N GLN A 182 7.97 11.47 -17.22
CA GLN A 182 7.04 10.68 -16.42
C GLN A 182 7.81 9.43 -15.97
N PRO A 183 7.55 8.89 -14.78
CA PRO A 183 8.24 7.71 -14.28
C PRO A 183 8.08 6.53 -15.24
N VAL A 184 9.19 5.88 -15.54
CA VAL A 184 9.23 4.76 -16.48
C VAL A 184 8.85 3.45 -15.80
N LYS A 185 7.98 2.70 -16.46
CA LYS A 185 7.63 1.33 -16.10
C LYS A 185 8.03 0.38 -17.23
N TYR A 186 9.01 -0.45 -16.91
CA TYR A 186 9.48 -1.49 -17.81
C TYR A 186 8.46 -2.62 -17.96
N TYR A 187 8.19 -3.03 -19.20
CA TYR A 187 7.32 -4.17 -19.52
C TYR A 187 7.89 -5.04 -20.65
N TYR A 188 7.46 -6.30 -20.67
CA TYR A 188 7.74 -7.23 -21.74
C TYR A 188 6.58 -7.27 -22.73
N SER A 189 6.87 -7.37 -24.04
CA SER A 189 5.82 -7.47 -25.06
C SER A 189 4.98 -8.74 -24.86
N VAL A 190 3.65 -8.58 -24.79
CA VAL A 190 2.68 -9.65 -24.54
C VAL A 190 2.73 -10.76 -25.60
N TRP A 191 3.14 -10.41 -26.83
CA TRP A 191 3.23 -11.32 -27.96
C TRP A 191 4.60 -12.02 -28.08
N SER A 192 5.56 -11.70 -27.21
CA SER A 192 6.85 -12.37 -27.21
C SER A 192 6.73 -13.79 -26.64
N ARG A 193 7.42 -14.75 -27.27
CA ARG A 193 7.56 -16.11 -26.71
C ARG A 193 8.16 -16.09 -25.30
N TYR A 194 9.06 -15.13 -25.04
CA TYR A 194 9.66 -14.90 -23.72
C TYR A 194 8.60 -14.60 -22.67
N TYR A 195 7.67 -13.72 -23.03
CA TYR A 195 6.60 -13.31 -22.14
C TYR A 195 5.67 -14.50 -21.85
N LEU A 196 5.22 -15.20 -22.87
CA LEU A 196 4.24 -16.27 -22.74
C LEU A 196 4.78 -17.50 -22.00
N LEU A 197 6.03 -17.91 -22.25
CA LEU A 197 6.60 -19.13 -21.69
C LEU A 197 7.23 -18.92 -20.31
N ASN A 198 7.82 -17.76 -20.05
CA ASN A 198 8.58 -17.52 -18.82
C ASN A 198 7.88 -16.49 -17.92
N HIS A 199 7.66 -15.28 -18.43
CA HIS A 199 7.20 -14.18 -17.60
C HIS A 199 5.77 -14.35 -17.12
N LEU A 200 4.86 -14.82 -17.98
CA LEU A 200 3.44 -14.99 -17.69
C LEU A 200 3.21 -16.08 -16.63
N PRO A 201 3.72 -17.32 -16.75
CA PRO A 201 3.55 -18.32 -15.70
C PRO A 201 4.16 -17.89 -14.37
N TRP A 202 5.34 -17.25 -14.41
CA TRP A 202 5.98 -16.72 -13.22
C TRP A 202 5.14 -15.65 -12.52
N LYS A 203 4.66 -14.65 -13.27
CA LYS A 203 3.77 -13.61 -12.71
C LYS A 203 2.43 -14.15 -12.24
N MET A 204 1.87 -15.14 -12.95
CA MET A 204 0.66 -15.83 -12.51
C MET A 204 0.89 -16.54 -11.16
N GLY A 205 2.05 -17.19 -10.99
CA GLY A 205 2.47 -17.79 -9.72
C GLY A 205 2.61 -16.76 -8.59
N GLU A 206 3.26 -15.62 -8.85
CA GLU A 206 3.36 -14.52 -7.88
C GLU A 206 1.97 -14.00 -7.44
N TYR A 207 1.04 -13.77 -8.39
CA TYR A 207 -0.31 -13.30 -8.06
C TYR A 207 -1.14 -14.37 -7.33
N LEU A 208 -1.00 -15.64 -7.73
CA LEU A 208 -1.67 -16.74 -7.06
C LEU A 208 -1.19 -16.87 -5.61
N LEU A 209 0.13 -16.80 -5.38
CA LEU A 209 0.71 -16.82 -4.05
C LEU A 209 0.24 -15.61 -3.23
N GLY A 210 0.26 -14.41 -3.82
CA GLY A 210 -0.26 -13.20 -3.17
C GLY A 210 -1.74 -13.31 -2.80
N PHE A 211 -2.55 -13.93 -3.67
CA PHE A 211 -3.96 -14.20 -3.39
C PHE A 211 -4.14 -15.20 -2.24
N VAL A 212 -3.37 -16.30 -2.22
CA VAL A 212 -3.39 -17.26 -1.11
C VAL A 212 -3.00 -16.59 0.20
N VAL A 213 -1.95 -15.78 0.22
CA VAL A 213 -1.54 -15.00 1.41
C VAL A 213 -2.65 -14.05 1.85
N LEU A 214 -3.30 -13.35 0.92
CA LEU A 214 -4.43 -12.48 1.23
C LEU A 214 -5.59 -13.27 1.86
N CYS A 215 -5.95 -14.44 1.31
CA CYS A 215 -6.98 -15.32 1.88
C CYS A 215 -6.63 -15.77 3.30
N VAL A 216 -5.38 -16.16 3.55
CA VAL A 216 -4.91 -16.55 4.91
C VAL A 216 -5.00 -15.37 5.87
N LEU A 217 -4.54 -14.18 5.46
CA LEU A 217 -4.62 -12.97 6.28
C LEU A 217 -6.07 -12.58 6.58
N LEU A 218 -6.98 -12.74 5.63
CA LEU A 218 -8.40 -12.48 5.82
C LEU A 218 -9.07 -13.50 6.74
N ALA A 219 -8.71 -14.78 6.63
CA ALA A 219 -9.14 -15.79 7.59
C ALA A 219 -8.65 -15.44 9.01
N PHE A 220 -7.40 -14.99 9.15
CA PHE A 220 -6.87 -14.46 10.41
C PHE A 220 -7.65 -13.23 10.91
N SER A 221 -8.10 -12.35 9.99
CA SER A 221 -8.92 -11.19 10.36
C SER A 221 -10.31 -11.52 10.88
N ALA A 222 -10.79 -12.76 10.73
CA ALA A 222 -12.07 -13.22 11.27
C ALA A 222 -12.03 -13.44 12.80
N ILE A 223 -10.83 -13.44 13.41
CA ILE A 223 -10.70 -13.49 14.87
C ILE A 223 -11.24 -12.17 15.46
N PRO A 224 -12.23 -12.22 16.37
CA PRO A 224 -12.82 -11.01 16.95
C PRO A 224 -11.78 -10.08 17.56
N ILE A 225 -11.88 -8.79 17.25
CA ILE A 225 -11.02 -7.68 17.72
C ILE A 225 -9.54 -7.78 17.29
N VAL A 226 -8.84 -8.85 17.65
CA VAL A 226 -7.40 -9.04 17.40
C VAL A 226 -7.12 -9.25 15.92
N GLY A 227 -8.01 -9.93 15.19
CA GLY A 227 -7.83 -10.25 13.78
C GLY A 227 -7.64 -9.01 12.91
N PRO A 228 -8.58 -8.04 12.88
CA PRO A 228 -8.45 -6.84 12.03
C PRO A 228 -7.23 -5.98 12.37
N ILE A 229 -6.89 -5.84 13.65
CA ILE A 229 -5.71 -5.08 14.09
C ILE A 229 -4.43 -5.79 13.64
N GLY A 230 -4.35 -7.11 13.88
CA GLY A 230 -3.21 -7.91 13.47
C GLY A 230 -3.05 -7.98 11.95
N PHE A 231 -4.14 -8.03 11.18
CA PHE A 231 -4.12 -7.91 9.72
C PHE A 231 -3.44 -6.61 9.28
N ASN A 232 -3.88 -5.48 9.84
CA ASN A 232 -3.32 -4.16 9.52
C ASN A 232 -1.82 -4.08 9.85
N VAL A 233 -1.39 -4.65 10.98
CA VAL A 233 0.03 -4.71 11.37
C VAL A 233 0.83 -5.64 10.45
N LEU A 234 0.31 -6.81 10.08
CA LEU A 234 1.02 -7.76 9.19
C LEU A 234 1.20 -7.21 7.78
N VAL A 235 0.27 -6.39 7.29
CA VAL A 235 0.33 -5.74 5.98
C VAL A 235 1.10 -4.41 6.02
N SER A 236 1.63 -4.01 7.18
CA SER A 236 2.35 -2.73 7.38
C SER A 236 3.41 -2.37 6.33
N PRO A 237 4.35 -3.23 5.91
CA PRO A 237 5.34 -2.84 4.90
C PRO A 237 4.68 -2.51 3.56
N VAL A 238 3.60 -3.21 3.21
CA VAL A 238 2.83 -2.95 1.99
C VAL A 238 2.09 -1.63 2.10
N ILE A 239 1.50 -1.32 3.26
CA ILE A 239 0.85 -0.01 3.51
C ILE A 239 1.84 1.12 3.28
N THR A 240 3.04 1.05 3.87
CA THR A 240 4.09 2.06 3.68
C THR A 240 4.54 2.16 2.24
N ARG A 241 4.66 1.03 1.53
CA ARG A 241 4.97 1.02 0.09
C ARG A 241 3.93 1.77 -0.73
N ILE A 242 2.65 1.63 -0.39
CA ILE A 242 1.55 2.36 -1.05
C ILE A 242 1.66 3.86 -0.77
N TYR A 243 2.04 4.28 0.45
CA TYR A 243 2.20 5.70 0.78
C TYR A 243 3.44 6.34 0.16
N TRP A 244 4.54 5.61 0.03
CA TRP A 244 5.74 6.08 -0.67
C TRP A 244 5.57 6.16 -2.19
N ALA A 245 4.68 5.37 -2.77
CA ALA A 245 4.62 5.21 -4.21
C ALA A 245 4.33 6.53 -4.98
N PRO A 246 3.39 7.41 -4.56
CA PRO A 246 3.22 8.73 -5.18
C PRO A 246 4.47 9.60 -5.08
N TYR A 247 5.13 9.64 -3.91
CA TYR A 247 6.35 10.42 -3.72
C TYR A 247 7.48 9.97 -4.66
N LEU A 248 7.72 8.66 -4.77
CA LEU A 248 8.75 8.12 -5.65
C LEU A 248 8.42 8.34 -7.13
N ARG A 249 7.14 8.43 -7.49
CA ARG A 249 6.70 8.78 -8.86
C ARG A 249 7.00 10.24 -9.18
N PHE A 250 6.72 11.16 -8.25
CA PHE A 250 7.11 12.57 -8.41
C PHE A 250 8.63 12.76 -8.54
N ARG A 251 9.42 11.80 -8.08
CA ARG A 251 10.88 11.77 -8.23
C ARG A 251 11.37 11.01 -9.47
N ASN A 252 10.47 10.65 -10.38
CA ASN A 252 10.75 9.87 -11.59
C ASN A 252 11.49 8.53 -11.36
N VAL A 253 11.36 7.95 -10.17
CA VAL A 253 12.02 6.68 -9.84
C VAL A 253 11.36 5.53 -10.60
N ASN A 254 12.16 4.74 -11.30
CA ASN A 254 11.64 3.64 -12.13
C ASN A 254 11.02 2.52 -11.27
N ASN A 255 10.26 1.61 -11.89
CA ASN A 255 9.60 0.51 -11.15
C ASN A 255 10.58 -0.47 -10.48
N LEU A 256 11.76 -0.70 -11.06
CA LEU A 256 12.75 -1.64 -10.53
C LEU A 256 13.46 -1.08 -9.28
N GLU A 257 13.87 0.17 -9.30
CA GLU A 257 14.46 0.90 -8.17
C GLU A 257 13.48 1.05 -7.02
N ARG A 258 12.21 1.36 -7.31
CA ARG A 258 11.16 1.39 -6.28
C ARG A 258 11.02 0.05 -5.58
N GLU A 259 11.11 -1.04 -6.33
CA GLU A 259 11.05 -2.39 -5.78
C GLU A 259 12.30 -2.74 -4.98
N GLN A 260 13.50 -2.39 -5.48
CA GLN A 260 14.75 -2.61 -4.74
C GLN A 260 14.80 -1.81 -3.44
N ARG A 261 14.39 -0.53 -3.45
CA ARG A 261 14.30 0.32 -2.25
C ARG A 261 13.38 -0.30 -1.20
N PHE A 262 12.24 -0.85 -1.62
CA PHE A 262 11.30 -1.50 -0.72
C PHE A 262 11.95 -2.67 0.05
N TYR A 263 12.70 -3.54 -0.61
CA TYR A 263 13.36 -4.67 0.07
C TYR A 263 14.57 -4.23 0.90
N LYS A 264 15.36 -3.26 0.42
CA LYS A 264 16.50 -2.70 1.15
C LYS A 264 16.10 -1.98 2.44
N ASN A 265 14.93 -1.34 2.47
CA ASN A 265 14.43 -0.59 3.61
C ASN A 265 13.21 -1.27 4.25
N PHE A 266 13.06 -2.59 4.09
CA PHE A 266 11.86 -3.32 4.51
C PHE A 266 11.55 -3.14 6.00
N GLY A 267 12.57 -3.13 6.87
CA GLY A 267 12.39 -2.85 8.30
C GLY A 267 11.82 -1.46 8.59
N HIS A 268 12.35 -0.42 7.94
CA HIS A 268 11.83 0.95 8.07
C HIS A 268 10.37 1.04 7.59
N TYR A 269 10.06 0.38 6.47
CA TYR A 269 8.70 0.32 5.93
C TYR A 269 7.75 -0.38 6.91
N THR A 270 8.21 -1.44 7.57
CA THR A 270 7.42 -2.16 8.58
C THR A 270 7.20 -1.31 9.82
N ALA A 271 8.23 -0.63 10.33
CA ALA A 271 8.15 0.21 11.53
C ALA A 271 7.18 1.40 11.36
N PHE A 272 7.34 2.16 10.27
CA PHE A 272 6.42 3.25 9.92
C PHE A 272 5.01 2.72 9.69
N GLY A 273 4.90 1.65 8.90
CA GLY A 273 3.62 1.08 8.49
C GLY A 273 2.82 0.51 9.64
N ALA A 274 3.47 -0.12 10.61
CA ALA A 274 2.81 -0.69 11.78
C ALA A 274 2.17 0.43 12.61
N THR A 275 2.88 1.54 12.78
CA THR A 275 2.37 2.70 13.51
C THR A 275 1.24 3.39 12.76
N ALA A 276 1.42 3.63 11.46
CA ALA A 276 0.38 4.17 10.59
C ALA A 276 -0.90 3.29 10.62
N ALA A 277 -0.73 1.97 10.54
CA ALA A 277 -1.78 0.97 10.58
C ALA A 277 -2.54 0.95 11.92
N LEU A 278 -1.84 1.15 13.04
CA LEU A 278 -2.47 1.24 14.36
C LEU A 278 -3.33 2.50 14.50
N VAL A 279 -2.82 3.66 14.06
CA VAL A 279 -3.60 4.91 14.06
C VAL A 279 -4.83 4.79 13.15
N GLU A 280 -4.67 4.17 11.99
CA GLU A 280 -5.75 3.94 11.04
C GLU A 280 -6.74 2.86 11.48
N SER A 281 -6.42 2.05 12.49
CA SER A 281 -7.35 1.05 13.01
C SER A 281 -8.52 1.68 13.78
N ILE A 282 -8.40 2.95 14.18
CA ILE A 282 -9.46 3.74 14.83
C ILE A 282 -10.36 4.37 13.74
N PRO A 283 -11.62 3.91 13.56
CA PRO A 283 -12.44 4.28 12.38
C PRO A 283 -12.74 5.79 12.23
N VAL A 284 -12.80 6.52 13.35
CA VAL A 284 -13.08 7.97 13.36
C VAL A 284 -11.85 8.76 12.92
N VAL A 285 -10.66 8.23 13.17
CA VAL A 285 -9.37 8.88 12.96
C VAL A 285 -8.76 8.46 11.62
N SER A 286 -9.15 7.31 11.08
CA SER A 286 -8.51 6.63 9.96
C SER A 286 -8.44 7.46 8.68
N ALA A 287 -9.52 8.15 8.30
CA ALA A 287 -9.55 8.97 7.09
C ALA A 287 -8.58 10.16 7.17
N PHE A 288 -8.51 10.77 8.34
CA PHE A 288 -7.62 11.89 8.59
C PHE A 288 -6.17 11.42 8.68
N ALA A 289 -5.94 10.29 9.36
CA ALA A 289 -4.63 9.65 9.44
C ALA A 289 -4.10 9.27 8.05
N TYR A 290 -4.95 8.74 7.17
CA TYR A 290 -4.58 8.42 5.79
C TYR A 290 -4.05 9.65 5.02
N ALA A 291 -4.70 10.80 5.16
CA ALA A 291 -4.23 12.05 4.56
C ALA A 291 -2.93 12.53 5.22
N ALA A 292 -2.84 12.46 6.56
CA ALA A 292 -1.66 12.84 7.32
C ALA A 292 -0.43 11.99 6.96
N HIS A 293 -0.59 10.69 6.71
CA HIS A 293 0.54 9.83 6.35
C HIS A 293 1.20 10.23 5.04
N ALA A 294 0.47 10.87 4.11
CA ALA A 294 1.08 11.46 2.91
C ALA A 294 2.10 12.55 3.28
N ILE A 295 1.78 13.40 4.25
CA ILE A 295 2.68 14.44 4.76
C ILE A 295 3.83 13.81 5.55
N ALA A 296 3.56 12.76 6.32
CA ALA A 296 4.58 12.00 7.04
C ALA A 296 5.64 11.42 6.10
N ILE A 297 5.27 10.98 4.90
CA ILE A 297 6.23 10.55 3.88
C ILE A 297 7.08 11.71 3.39
N CYS A 298 6.50 12.89 3.17
CA CYS A 298 7.27 14.09 2.83
C CYS A 298 8.30 14.42 3.92
N ASP A 299 7.89 14.38 5.19
CA ASP A 299 8.79 14.61 6.34
C ASP A 299 9.94 13.61 6.36
N TRP A 300 9.62 12.31 6.27
CA TRP A 300 10.63 11.27 6.28
C TRP A 300 11.59 11.40 5.09
N ALA A 301 11.07 11.72 3.90
CA ALA A 301 11.90 11.87 2.71
C ALA A 301 12.87 13.07 2.77
N GLN A 302 12.59 14.10 3.57
CA GLN A 302 13.54 15.19 3.82
C GLN A 302 14.72 14.74 4.68
N GLU A 303 14.47 13.89 5.66
CA GLU A 303 15.48 13.42 6.62
C GLU A 303 16.33 12.29 6.03
N GLU A 304 15.79 11.50 5.10
CA GLU A 304 16.48 10.42 4.41
C GLU A 304 16.42 10.61 2.88
N PRO A 305 17.23 11.53 2.31
CA PRO A 305 17.21 11.83 0.89
C PRO A 305 17.54 10.58 0.06
N LEU A 306 16.90 10.46 -1.10
CA LEU A 306 17.16 9.38 -2.06
C LEU A 306 18.63 9.41 -2.48
N VAL A 307 19.45 8.49 -1.95
CA VAL A 307 20.74 8.16 -2.55
C VAL A 307 20.43 7.31 -3.78
N LEU A 308 20.17 8.00 -4.91
CA LEU A 308 20.11 7.35 -6.21
C LEU A 308 21.52 6.85 -6.55
N PRO A 309 21.69 5.60 -7.01
CA PRO A 309 22.99 5.08 -7.44
C PRO A 309 23.57 5.83 -8.63
#